data_AF-A0AB37IEL6-F1
#
_entry.id   AF-A0AB37IEL6-F1
#
_cell.length_a   1.000
_cell.length_b   1.000
_cell.length_c   1.000
_cell.angle_alpha   90.00
_cell.angle_beta   90.00
_cell.angle_gamma   90.00
#
_symmetry.space_group_name_H-M   'P 1'
#
loop_
_entity.id
_entity.type
_entity.pdbx_description
1 polymer ?
#
loop_
_entity_poly.entity_id
_entity_poly.type
_entity_poly.pdbx_seq_one_letter_code
_entity_poly.pdbx_strand_id
1 'polypeptide(L)' 'MSFDYSKLTGKIIELYKTQHNFSIAIGLSERSLSLKLNNKVRWKDTDIKKACELLGIDDEDVGEYFFKQKVQII' A
#
# COMPACT_ATOMS: atom_id res chain seq x y z
N MET A 1 12.89 10.23 -2.38
CA MET A 1 12.66 8.91 -3.00
C MET A 1 11.18 8.61 -2.93
N SER A 2 10.60 8.22 -4.07
CA SER A 2 9.18 7.87 -4.18
C SER A 2 9.07 6.41 -4.57
N PHE A 3 8.11 5.70 -3.98
CA PHE A 3 7.83 4.30 -4.31
C PHE A 3 6.65 4.20 -5.27
N ASP A 4 6.65 3.15 -6.09
CA ASP A 4 5.58 2.80 -6.99
C ASP A 4 4.60 1.85 -6.31
N TYR A 5 3.47 2.41 -5.85
CA TYR A 5 2.39 1.64 -5.20
C TYR A 5 1.32 1.17 -6.20
N SER A 6 1.58 1.15 -7.51
CA SER A 6 0.60 0.73 -8.51
C SER A 6 0.17 -0.73 -8.29
N LYS A 7 1.13 -1.63 -7.98
CA LYS A 7 0.87 -3.04 -7.66
C LYS A 7 0.01 -3.19 -6.39
N LEU A 8 0.35 -2.44 -5.35
CA LEU A 8 -0.39 -2.40 -4.09
C LEU A 8 -1.83 -1.89 -4.27
N THR A 9 -1.99 -0.81 -5.03
CA THR A 9 -3.31 -0.22 -5.30
C THR A 9 -4.18 -1.15 -6.12
N GLY A 10 -3.60 -1.86 -7.10
CA GLY A 10 -4.29 -2.90 -7.87
C GLY A 10 -4.83 -4.01 -6.96
N LYS A 11 -3.98 -4.58 -6.10
CA LYS A 11 -4.37 -5.65 -5.17
C LYS A 11 -5.44 -5.21 -4.17
N ILE A 12 -5.39 -3.96 -3.71
CA ILE A 12 -6.45 -3.36 -2.88
C ILE A 12 -7.80 -3.34 -3.63
N ILE A 13 -7.81 -2.91 -4.89
CA ILE A 13 -9.05 -2.84 -5.70
C ILE A 13 -9.58 -4.24 -6.01
N GLU A 14 -8.71 -5.21 -6.30
CA GLU A 14 -9.11 -6.60 -6.57
C GLU A 14 -9.86 -7.23 -5.40
N LEU A 15 -9.32 -7.09 -4.18
CA LEU A 15 -9.85 -7.70 -2.96
C LEU A 15 -10.94 -6.88 -2.27
N TYR A 16 -10.76 -5.57 -2.14
CA TYR A 16 -11.63 -4.69 -1.34
C TYR A 16 -12.54 -3.79 -2.19
N LYS A 17 -12.41 -3.83 -3.53
CA LYS A 17 -13.14 -3.00 -4.52
C LYS A 17 -12.80 -1.52 -4.50
N THR A 18 -12.63 -0.92 -3.32
CA THR A 18 -12.33 0.51 -3.16
C THR A 18 -11.26 0.74 -2.10
N GLN A 19 -10.54 1.86 -2.20
CA GLN A 19 -9.59 2.29 -1.15
C GLN A 19 -10.32 2.59 0.16
N HIS A 20 -11.56 3.09 0.10
CA HIS A 20 -12.39 3.32 1.28
C HIS A 20 -12.63 2.05 2.09
N ASN A 21 -13.06 0.95 1.45
CA ASN A 21 -13.29 -0.33 2.11
C ASN A 21 -12.00 -0.88 2.73
N PHE A 22 -10.88 -0.75 2.03
CA PHE A 22 -9.59 -1.16 2.58
C PHE A 22 -9.17 -0.29 3.76
N SER A 23 -9.45 1.02 3.74
CA SER A 23 -9.14 1.91 4.87
C SER A 23 -9.85 1.46 6.16
N ILE A 24 -11.10 1.01 6.05
CA ILE A 24 -11.86 0.44 7.17
C ILE A 24 -11.21 -0.85 7.66
N ALA A 25 -10.85 -1.77 6.75
CA ALA A 25 -10.25 -3.06 7.10
C ALA A 25 -8.88 -2.92 7.79
N ILE A 26 -8.01 -2.05 7.26
CA ILE A 26 -6.69 -1.80 7.85
C ILE A 26 -6.77 -0.91 9.11
N GLY A 27 -7.91 -0.26 9.36
CA GLY A 27 -8.13 0.60 10.53
C GLY A 27 -7.44 1.96 10.40
N LEU A 28 -7.34 2.49 9.18
CA LEU A 28 -6.82 3.82 8.89
C LEU A 28 -7.94 4.72 8.37
N SER A 29 -7.81 6.04 8.58
CA SER A 29 -8.68 6.97 7.85
C SER A 29 -8.37 6.91 6.35
N GLU A 30 -9.38 7.13 5.51
CA GLU A 30 -9.22 7.19 4.05
C GLU A 30 -8.17 8.23 3.65
N ARG A 31 -8.13 9.38 4.35
CA ARG A 31 -7.09 10.40 4.18
C ARG A 31 -5.69 9.86 4.47
N SER A 32 -5.52 9.13 5.58
CA SER A 32 -4.24 8.55 5.98
C SER A 32 -3.74 7.53 4.94
N LEU A 33 -4.64 6.66 4.45
CA LEU A 33 -4.33 5.69 3.40
C LEU A 33 -3.94 6.40 2.09
N SER A 34 -4.72 7.38 1.66
CA SER A 34 -4.45 8.17 0.46
C SER A 34 -3.08 8.88 0.53
N LEU A 35 -2.76 9.48 1.68
CA LEU A 35 -1.44 10.11 1.87
C LEU A 35 -0.29 9.09 1.79
N LYS A 36 -0.48 7.86 2.27
CA LYS A 36 0.50 6.78 2.15
C LYS A 36 0.69 6.33 0.70
N LEU A 37 -0.41 6.01 0.00
CA LEU A 37 -0.40 5.59 -1.40
C LEU A 37 0.11 6.69 -2.37
N ASN A 38 0.01 7.96 -1.98
CA ASN A 38 0.54 9.08 -2.74
C ASN A 38 1.95 9.52 -2.32
N ASN A 39 2.68 8.69 -1.56
CA ASN A 39 4.04 8.99 -1.06
C ASN A 39 4.15 10.27 -0.21
N LYS A 40 3.04 10.80 0.33
CA LYS A 40 3.04 11.98 1.21
C LYS A 40 3.37 11.62 2.66
N VAL A 41 3.03 10.39 3.07
CA VAL A 41 3.32 9.84 4.40
C VAL A 41 3.95 8.45 4.21
N ARG A 42 4.98 8.13 5.00
CA ARG A 42 5.59 6.79 4.95
C ARG A 42 4.67 5.73 5.58
N TRP A 43 4.80 4.51 5.09
CA TRP A 43 4.27 3.34 5.77
C TRP A 43 5.07 3.07 7.05
N LYS A 44 4.37 2.69 8.13
CA LYS A 44 5.01 2.15 9.33
C LYS A 44 5.15 0.63 9.16
N ASP A 45 6.12 0.01 9.81
CA ASP A 45 6.29 -1.45 9.82
C ASP A 45 4.98 -2.17 10.22
N THR A 46 4.29 -1.66 11.25
CA THR A 46 2.99 -2.19 11.69
C THR A 46 1.92 -2.10 10.62
N ASP A 47 1.91 -1.02 9.83
CA ASP A 47 0.93 -0.82 8.75
C ASP A 47 1.24 -1.76 7.58
N ILE A 48 2.52 -1.96 7.26
CA ILE A 48 2.96 -2.88 6.19
C ILE A 48 2.55 -4.30 6.56
N LYS A 49 2.89 -4.74 7.77
CA LYS A 49 2.55 -6.09 8.23
C LYS A 49 1.06 -6.35 8.15
N LYS A 50 0.25 -5.43 8.68
CA LYS A 50 -1.22 -5.55 8.65
C LYS A 50 -1.78 -5.52 7.22
N ALA A 51 -1.21 -4.68 6.35
CA ALA A 51 -1.60 -4.66 4.94
C ALA A 51 -1.27 -5.99 4.25
N CYS A 52 -0.13 -6.60 4.53
CA CYS A 52 0.25 -7.90 3.95
C CYS A 52 -0.68 -9.02 4.42
N GLU A 53 -1.00 -9.08 5.71
CA GLU A 53 -1.97 -10.02 6.27
C GLU A 53 -3.36 -9.87 5.60
N LEU A 54 -3.85 -8.64 5.46
CA LEU A 54 -5.17 -8.36 4.88
C LEU A 54 -5.23 -8.61 3.37
N LEU A 55 -4.14 -8.34 2.66
CA LEU A 55 -4.08 -8.48 1.21
C LEU A 55 -3.58 -9.88 0.77
N GLY A 56 -3.14 -10.73 1.70
CA GLY A 56 -2.48 -11.99 1.36
C GLY A 56 -1.23 -11.75 0.51
N ILE A 57 -0.35 -10.87 0.97
CA ILE A 57 0.98 -10.65 0.37
C ILE A 57 1.98 -11.48 1.17
N ASP A 58 2.70 -12.36 0.47
CA ASP A 58 3.76 -13.16 1.09
C ASP A 58 4.96 -12.28 1.46
N ASP A 59 5.70 -12.67 2.50
CA ASP A 59 6.84 -11.91 3.02
C ASP A 59 7.91 -11.66 1.93
N GLU A 60 8.07 -12.60 1.00
CA GLU A 60 9.00 -12.53 -0.13
C GLU A 60 8.63 -11.42 -1.14
N ASP A 61 7.33 -11.11 -1.26
CA ASP A 61 6.79 -10.13 -2.19
C ASP A 61 6.72 -8.70 -1.61
N VAL A 62 6.92 -8.53 -0.31
CA VAL A 62 6.79 -7.22 0.36
C VAL A 62 7.65 -6.14 -0.32
N GLY A 63 8.85 -6.52 -0.78
CA GLY A 63 9.75 -5.69 -1.57
C GLY A 63 9.07 -5.05 -2.79
N GLU A 64 8.38 -5.88 -3.57
CA GLU A 64 7.71 -5.49 -4.81
C GLU A 64 6.50 -4.56 -4.57
N TYR A 65 5.83 -4.70 -3.43
CA TYR A 65 4.63 -3.92 -3.11
C TYR A 65 4.92 -2.58 -2.42
N PHE A 66 5.90 -2.55 -1.51
CA PHE A 66 6.14 -1.39 -0.65
C PHE A 66 7.46 -0.65 -0.93
N PHE A 67 8.41 -1.31 -1.60
CA PHE A 67 9.77 -0.79 -1.76
C PHE A 67 10.23 -0.66 -3.22
N LYS A 68 9.35 -0.96 -4.19
CA LYS A 68 9.61 -0.70 -5.61
C LYS A 68 9.82 0.79 -5.86
N GLN A 69 11.00 1.18 -6.31
CA GLN A 69 11.32 2.58 -6.58
C GLN A 69 10.61 3.07 -7.85
N LYS A 70 10.07 4.30 -7.82
CA LYS A 70 9.71 4.97 -9.07
C LYS A 70 10.98 5.29 -9.84
N VAL A 71 11.14 4.69 -11.01
CA VAL A 71 12.18 5.07 -11.97
C VAL A 71 11.90 6.51 -12.38
N GLN A 72 12.78 7.43 -11.99
CA GLN A 72 12.79 8.75 -12.63
C GLN A 72 13.41 8.55 -14.01
N ILE A 73 12.58 8.68 -15.04
CA ILE A 73 13.09 8.92 -16.39
C ILE A 73 13.67 10.34 -16.33
N ILE A 74 15.00 10.43 -16.42
CA ILE A 74 15.76 11.69 -16.49
C ILE A 74 15.62 12.25 -17.90
#